data_AF-A0A377DYZ8-F1
#
_entry.id   AF-A0A377DYZ8-F1
#
_cell.length_a   1.000
_cell.length_b   1.000
_cell.length_c   1.000
_cell.angle_alpha   90.00
_cell.angle_beta   90.00
_cell.angle_gamma   90.00
#
_symmetry.space_group_name_H-M   'P 1'
#
loop_
_entity.id
_entity.type
_entity.pdbx_description
1 polymer ?
#
loop_
_entity_poly.entity_id
_entity_poly.type
_entity_poly.pdbx_seq_one_letter_code
_entity_poly.pdbx_strand_id
1 'polypeptide(L)'
;MQYARAPVILLVVGNILNIVLDVWLVMGLHMNVQGAALATVIAEYATLLIGLLMVRKILKLRGISGEMLKTAWRGNFRRLLALNRDIMLRSLLLQLCFGAITVLGARLGSDIIAVNAVLMTLLTFTAYALDGFAYAVEAHSGQAYGARDGSQLLDVWRASVPPVGDRSVTVFGGLFAGWGTHHCVTDVVNPDSAAG
;
A
#
# COMPACT_ATOMS: atom_id res chain seq x y z
N MET A 1 12.53 -21.03 1.65
CA MET A 1 11.70 -20.44 0.58
C MET A 1 10.48 -19.78 1.22
N GLN A 2 10.43 -18.45 1.19
CA GLN A 2 9.46 -17.61 1.91
C GLN A 2 8.01 -17.85 1.45
N TYR A 3 7.08 -17.83 2.39
CA TYR A 3 5.63 -17.90 2.21
C TYR A 3 5.01 -16.65 1.54
N ALA A 4 5.80 -15.83 0.84
CA ALA A 4 5.33 -14.60 0.18
C ALA A 4 4.45 -14.86 -1.06
N ARG A 5 4.49 -16.08 -1.62
CA ARG A 5 3.66 -16.45 -2.78
C ARG A 5 2.17 -16.54 -2.43
N ALA A 6 1.82 -17.04 -1.24
CA ALA A 6 0.43 -17.22 -0.85
C ALA A 6 -0.33 -15.88 -0.69
N PRO A 7 0.22 -14.85 -0.01
CA PRO A 7 -0.38 -13.51 0.02
C PRO A 7 -0.54 -12.89 -1.35
N VAL A 8 0.46 -13.01 -2.23
CA VAL A 8 0.43 -12.44 -3.58
C VAL A 8 -0.65 -13.11 -4.44
N ILE A 9 -0.76 -14.43 -4.39
CA ILE A 9 -1.83 -15.17 -5.09
C ILE A 9 -3.21 -14.70 -4.58
N LEU A 10 -3.35 -14.55 -3.26
CA LEU A 10 -4.61 -14.10 -2.67
C LEU A 10 -4.98 -12.68 -3.12
N LEU A 11 -4.00 -11.77 -3.18
CA LEU A 11 -4.17 -10.41 -3.67
C LEU A 11 -4.61 -10.40 -5.13
N VAL A 12 -3.93 -11.16 -5.99
CA VAL A 12 -4.25 -11.22 -7.43
C VAL A 12 -5.64 -11.80 -7.65
N VAL A 13 -5.97 -12.90 -6.97
CA VAL A 13 -7.30 -13.52 -7.07
C VAL A 13 -8.38 -12.55 -6.61
N GLY A 14 -8.21 -11.88 -5.47
CA GLY A 14 -9.20 -10.94 -4.95
C GLY A 14 -9.45 -9.75 -5.86
N ASN A 15 -8.39 -9.16 -6.42
CA ASN A 15 -8.52 -8.05 -7.37
C ASN A 15 -9.18 -8.48 -8.69
N ILE A 16 -8.82 -9.65 -9.23
CA ILE A 16 -9.48 -10.18 -10.43
C ILE A 16 -10.97 -10.42 -10.16
N LEU A 17 -11.30 -11.02 -9.01
CA LEU A 17 -12.68 -11.29 -8.62
C LEU A 17 -13.46 -9.97 -8.51
N ASN A 18 -12.85 -8.95 -7.91
CA ASN A 18 -13.42 -7.61 -7.81
C ASN A 18 -13.73 -7.02 -9.20
N ILE A 19 -12.77 -6.99 -10.12
CA ILE A 19 -12.95 -6.46 -11.48
C ILE A 19 -14.03 -7.23 -12.25
N VAL A 20 -14.03 -8.56 -12.15
CA VAL A 20 -15.03 -9.39 -12.83
C VAL A 20 -16.43 -9.11 -12.30
N LEU A 21 -16.58 -8.97 -10.98
CA LEU A 21 -17.85 -8.65 -10.34
C LEU A 21 -18.31 -7.22 -10.65
N ASP A 22 -17.39 -6.25 -10.71
CA ASP A 22 -17.68 -4.88 -11.11
C ASP A 22 -18.25 -4.85 -12.53
N VAL A 23 -17.58 -5.46 -13.50
CA VAL A 23 -18.05 -5.51 -14.89
C VAL A 23 -19.41 -6.21 -14.97
N TRP A 24 -19.60 -7.30 -14.22
CA TRP A 24 -20.84 -8.06 -14.26
C TRP A 24 -22.03 -7.35 -13.60
N LEU A 25 -21.83 -6.75 -12.41
CA LEU A 25 -22.90 -6.09 -11.64
C LEU A 25 -23.20 -4.68 -12.17
N VAL A 26 -22.18 -3.93 -12.56
CA VAL A 26 -22.35 -2.55 -13.06
C VAL A 26 -22.84 -2.56 -14.50
N MET A 27 -22.19 -3.32 -15.38
CA MET A 27 -22.50 -3.34 -16.81
C MET A 27 -23.65 -4.30 -17.14
N GLY A 28 -23.75 -5.45 -16.45
CA GLY A 28 -24.82 -6.42 -16.64
C GLY A 28 -26.13 -6.04 -15.95
N LEU A 29 -26.09 -5.71 -14.66
CA LEU A 29 -27.29 -5.38 -13.86
C LEU A 29 -27.66 -3.88 -13.87
N HIS A 30 -26.88 -3.02 -14.54
CA HIS A 30 -27.08 -1.56 -14.59
C HIS A 30 -27.10 -0.88 -13.20
N MET A 31 -26.60 -1.56 -12.19
CA MET A 31 -26.45 -1.02 -10.85
C MET A 31 -25.18 -0.18 -10.83
N ASN A 32 -25.31 1.13 -11.03
CA ASN A 32 -24.19 2.06 -11.19
C ASN A 32 -23.22 2.05 -9.96
N VAL A 33 -23.39 2.96 -9.01
CA VAL A 33 -22.49 3.05 -7.84
C VAL A 33 -22.75 1.90 -6.84
N GLN A 34 -23.99 1.43 -6.72
CA GLN A 34 -24.34 0.34 -5.82
C GLN A 34 -23.78 -1.02 -6.28
N GLY A 35 -23.67 -1.24 -7.60
CA GLY A 35 -23.08 -2.47 -8.15
C GLY A 35 -21.60 -2.57 -7.80
N ALA A 36 -20.86 -1.47 -7.93
CA ALA A 36 -19.44 -1.42 -7.59
C ALA A 36 -19.17 -1.65 -6.09
N ALA A 37 -20.02 -1.08 -5.22
CA ALA A 37 -19.91 -1.30 -3.78
C ALA A 37 -20.18 -2.78 -3.41
N LEU A 38 -21.23 -3.39 -3.98
CA LEU A 38 -21.54 -4.80 -3.73
C LEU A 38 -20.48 -5.74 -4.29
N ALA A 39 -19.99 -5.47 -5.50
CA ALA A 39 -18.90 -6.21 -6.11
C ALA A 39 -17.66 -6.25 -5.21
N THR A 40 -17.28 -5.10 -4.66
CA THR A 40 -16.14 -4.98 -3.75
C THR A 40 -16.34 -5.80 -2.48
N VAL A 41 -17.50 -5.67 -1.83
CA VAL A 41 -17.81 -6.41 -0.60
C VAL A 41 -17.80 -7.93 -0.86
N ILE A 42 -18.42 -8.38 -1.95
CA ILE A 42 -18.47 -9.81 -2.29
C ILE A 42 -17.06 -10.34 -2.60
N ALA A 43 -16.26 -9.58 -3.36
CA ALA A 43 -14.89 -9.96 -3.68
C ALA A 43 -14.01 -10.06 -2.42
N GLU A 44 -14.14 -9.14 -1.46
CA GLU A 44 -13.43 -9.20 -0.19
C GLU A 44 -13.85 -10.43 0.64
N TYR A 45 -15.15 -10.71 0.76
CA TYR A 45 -15.62 -11.90 1.48
C TYR A 45 -15.17 -13.21 0.81
N ALA A 46 -15.19 -13.27 -0.52
CA ALA A 46 -14.69 -14.43 -1.26
C ALA A 46 -13.18 -14.62 -1.03
N THR A 47 -12.41 -13.55 -1.10
CA THR A 47 -10.96 -13.55 -0.84
C THR A 47 -10.66 -13.97 0.59
N LEU A 48 -11.41 -13.47 1.57
CA LEU A 48 -11.32 -13.86 2.98
C LEU A 48 -11.55 -15.36 3.15
N LEU A 49 -12.59 -15.90 2.50
CA LEU A 49 -12.92 -17.32 2.58
C LEU A 49 -11.80 -18.19 1.98
N ILE A 50 -11.28 -17.82 0.81
CA ILE A 50 -10.16 -18.52 0.15
C ILE A 50 -8.92 -18.50 1.06
N GLY A 51 -8.58 -17.34 1.63
CA GLY A 51 -7.48 -17.19 2.56
C GLY A 51 -7.62 -18.08 3.80
N LEU A 52 -8.82 -18.12 4.39
CA LEU A 52 -9.10 -18.96 5.55
C LEU A 52 -8.97 -20.46 5.23
N LEU A 53 -9.41 -20.89 4.05
CA LEU A 53 -9.26 -22.27 3.58
C LEU A 53 -7.78 -22.64 3.36
N MET A 54 -6.99 -21.74 2.76
CA MET A 54 -5.55 -21.93 2.59
C MET A 54 -4.83 -22.07 3.93
N VAL A 55 -5.14 -21.19 4.90
CA VAL A 55 -4.59 -21.25 6.26
C VAL A 55 -4.98 -22.57 6.94
N ARG A 56 -6.25 -22.96 6.89
CA ARG A 56 -6.70 -24.24 7.47
C ARG A 56 -5.99 -25.44 6.86
N LYS A 57 -5.79 -25.46 5.54
CA LYS A 57 -5.07 -26.52 4.84
C LYS A 57 -3.60 -26.60 5.29
N ILE A 58 -2.94 -25.46 5.43
CA ILE A 58 -1.55 -25.37 5.91
C ILE A 58 -1.43 -25.79 7.38
N LEU A 59 -2.36 -25.37 8.24
CA LEU A 59 -2.37 -25.78 9.65
C LEU A 59 -2.53 -27.30 9.79
N LYS A 60 -3.41 -27.89 8.98
CA LYS A 60 -3.63 -29.34 8.96
C LYS A 60 -2.40 -30.10 8.43
N LEU A 61 -1.75 -29.59 7.38
CA LEU A 61 -0.53 -30.18 6.82
C LEU A 61 0.66 -30.12 7.78
N ARG A 62 0.73 -29.11 8.65
CA ARG A 62 1.78 -28.98 9.67
C ARG A 62 1.48 -29.68 10.99
N GLY A 63 0.34 -30.35 11.12
CA GLY A 63 -0.03 -31.07 12.34
C GLY A 63 -0.28 -30.18 13.57
N ILE A 64 -0.52 -28.88 13.37
CA ILE A 64 -0.78 -27.95 14.48
C ILE A 64 -2.20 -28.19 14.98
N SER A 65 -2.33 -28.70 16.20
CA SER A 65 -3.63 -28.96 16.83
C SER A 65 -4.32 -27.64 17.21
N GLY A 66 -5.67 -27.63 17.18
CA GLY A 66 -6.46 -26.46 17.57
C GLY A 66 -6.25 -26.01 19.04
N GLU A 67 -5.73 -26.91 19.88
CA GLU A 67 -5.34 -26.65 21.26
C GLU A 67 -4.12 -25.71 21.34
N MET A 68 -3.05 -25.95 20.56
CA MET A 68 -1.89 -25.05 20.52
C MET A 68 -2.25 -23.66 20.00
N LEU A 69 -3.18 -23.58 19.04
CA LEU A 69 -3.69 -22.31 18.53
C LEU A 69 -4.46 -21.53 19.61
N LYS A 70 -5.30 -22.22 20.40
CA LYS A 70 -6.02 -21.63 21.54
C LYS A 70 -5.06 -21.10 22.63
N THR A 71 -3.98 -21.81 22.92
CA THR A 71 -2.99 -21.39 23.92
C THR A 71 -2.19 -20.18 23.45
N ALA A 72 -1.79 -20.14 22.17
CA ALA A 72 -1.15 -18.96 21.56
C ALA A 72 -2.09 -17.74 21.50
N TRP A 73 -3.39 -17.98 21.25
CA TRP A 73 -4.43 -16.94 21.21
C TRP A 73 -4.62 -16.24 22.55
N ARG A 74 -4.42 -16.93 23.68
CA ARG A 74 -4.60 -16.38 25.03
C ARG A 74 -3.40 -15.56 25.54
N GLY A 75 -2.16 -15.90 25.15
CA GLY A 75 -0.96 -15.29 25.73
C GLY A 75 -0.45 -14.03 25.01
N ASN A 76 -0.51 -13.98 23.68
CA ASN A 76 0.23 -12.99 22.89
C ASN A 76 -0.66 -11.96 22.15
N PHE A 77 -1.98 -12.09 22.22
CA PHE A 77 -2.89 -11.25 21.45
C PHE A 77 -2.79 -9.76 21.83
N ARG A 78 -2.70 -9.42 23.13
CA ARG A 78 -2.57 -8.02 23.57
C ARG A 78 -1.29 -7.35 23.05
N ARG A 79 -0.17 -8.08 23.01
CA ARG A 79 1.11 -7.54 22.53
C ARG A 79 1.10 -7.36 21.02
N LEU A 80 0.55 -8.34 20.29
CA LEU A 80 0.33 -8.24 18.85
C LEU A 80 -0.63 -7.10 18.50
N LEU A 81 -1.72 -6.95 19.25
CA LEU A 81 -2.70 -5.89 19.04
C LEU A 81 -2.11 -4.52 19.36
N ALA A 82 -1.29 -4.38 20.41
CA ALA A 82 -0.62 -3.13 20.74
C ALA A 82 0.37 -2.71 19.64
N LEU A 83 1.13 -3.65 19.09
CA LEU A 83 2.05 -3.40 17.97
C LEU A 83 1.31 -2.99 16.69
N ASN A 84 0.27 -3.73 16.31
CA ASN A 84 -0.53 -3.41 15.12
C ASN A 84 -1.31 -2.11 15.29
N ARG A 85 -1.78 -1.80 16.50
CA ARG A 85 -2.51 -0.57 16.80
C ARG A 85 -1.66 0.65 16.52
N ASP A 86 -0.38 0.63 16.88
CA ASP A 86 0.50 1.79 16.68
C ASP A 86 0.69 2.11 15.18
N ILE A 87 1.00 1.09 14.38
CA ILE A 87 1.14 1.21 12.91
C ILE A 87 -0.20 1.64 12.27
N MET A 88 -1.30 1.05 12.72
CA MET A 88 -2.63 1.40 12.22
C MET A 88 -3.01 2.84 12.59
N LEU A 89 -2.70 3.29 13.80
CA LEU A 89 -2.99 4.65 14.24
C LEU A 89 -2.18 5.67 13.45
N ARG A 90 -0.88 5.40 13.24
CA ARG A 90 -0.01 6.23 12.40
C ARG A 90 -0.56 6.36 10.98
N SER A 91 -0.95 5.25 10.36
CA SER A 91 -1.50 5.23 9.01
C SER A 91 -2.84 5.96 8.94
N LEU A 92 -3.71 5.78 9.93
CA LEU A 92 -4.99 6.45 10.03
C LEU A 92 -4.83 7.97 10.21
N LEU A 93 -3.92 8.40 11.08
CA LEU A 93 -3.62 9.81 11.31
C LEU A 93 -3.10 10.49 10.03
N LEU A 94 -2.22 9.81 9.28
CA LEU A 94 -1.74 10.31 7.98
C LEU A 94 -2.87 10.39 6.96
N GLN A 95 -3.70 9.36 6.85
CA GLN A 95 -4.84 9.35 5.92
C GLN A 95 -5.84 10.47 6.24
N LEU A 96 -6.13 10.69 7.53
CA LEU A 96 -6.97 11.79 8.00
C LEU A 96 -6.35 13.16 7.72
N CYS A 97 -5.03 13.30 7.86
CA CYS A 97 -4.33 14.53 7.52
C CYS A 97 -4.47 14.87 6.03
N PHE A 98 -4.23 13.90 5.13
CA PHE A 98 -4.40 14.10 3.69
C PHE A 98 -5.86 14.38 3.30
N GLY A 99 -6.80 13.67 3.93
CA GLY A 99 -8.24 13.94 3.77
C GLY A 99 -8.60 15.35 4.21
N ALA A 100 -8.11 15.81 5.37
CA ALA A 100 -8.37 17.15 5.88
C ALA A 100 -7.77 18.24 4.98
N ILE A 101 -6.55 18.05 4.47
CA ILE A 101 -5.92 18.99 3.53
C ILE A 101 -6.75 19.09 2.25
N THR A 102 -7.24 17.96 1.73
CA THR A 102 -8.10 17.94 0.54
C THR A 102 -9.43 18.67 0.78
N VAL A 103 -10.09 18.41 1.91
CA VAL A 103 -11.37 19.05 2.27
C VAL A 103 -11.22 20.55 2.54
N LEU A 104 -10.12 20.97 3.18
CA LEU A 104 -9.82 22.38 3.43
C LEU A 104 -9.40 23.10 2.13
N GLY A 105 -8.60 22.44 1.28
CA GLY A 105 -8.22 22.92 -0.05
C GLY A 105 -9.44 23.16 -0.96
N ALA A 106 -10.45 22.29 -0.89
CA ALA A 106 -11.72 22.47 -1.61
C ALA A 106 -12.43 23.80 -1.26
N ARG A 107 -12.25 24.29 -0.03
CA ARG A 107 -12.88 25.52 0.47
C ARG A 107 -12.11 26.79 0.10
N LEU A 108 -10.86 26.68 -0.37
CA LEU A 108 -9.95 27.80 -0.65
C LEU A 108 -9.97 28.26 -2.12
N GLY A 109 -10.68 27.57 -3.01
CA GLY A 109 -10.84 27.92 -4.43
C GLY A 109 -10.46 26.78 -5.38
N SER A 110 -11.01 26.80 -6.60
CA SER A 110 -10.82 25.76 -7.63
C SER A 110 -9.36 25.52 -8.00
N ASP A 111 -8.58 26.59 -8.07
CA ASP A 111 -7.19 26.53 -8.52
C ASP A 111 -6.29 25.90 -7.44
N ILE A 112 -6.58 26.20 -6.17
CA ILE A 112 -5.86 25.66 -5.01
C ILE A 112 -6.12 24.16 -4.86
N ILE A 113 -7.36 23.70 -5.03
CA ILE A 113 -7.66 22.26 -4.96
C ILE A 113 -7.03 21.48 -6.11
N ALA A 114 -6.97 22.04 -7.32
CA ALA A 114 -6.34 21.39 -8.46
C ALA A 114 -4.84 21.19 -8.22
N VAL A 115 -4.13 22.23 -7.78
CA VAL A 115 -2.69 22.14 -7.44
C VAL A 115 -2.46 21.19 -6.26
N ASN A 116 -3.31 21.26 -5.23
CA ASN A 116 -3.24 20.36 -4.07
C ASN A 116 -3.47 18.89 -4.47
N ALA A 117 -4.34 18.60 -5.43
CA ALA A 117 -4.57 17.25 -5.91
C ALA A 117 -3.33 16.67 -6.62
N VAL A 118 -2.63 17.47 -7.43
CA VAL A 118 -1.37 17.05 -8.07
C VAL A 118 -0.28 16.83 -7.02
N LEU A 119 -0.13 17.75 -6.07
CA LEU A 119 0.81 17.62 -4.95
C LEU A 119 0.57 16.35 -4.13
N MET A 120 -0.69 16.06 -3.79
CA MET A 120 -1.06 14.84 -3.06
C MET A 120 -0.76 13.59 -3.86
N THR A 121 -1.01 13.59 -5.18
CA THR A 121 -0.70 12.45 -6.05
C THR A 121 0.79 12.14 -6.05
N LEU A 122 1.64 13.18 -6.16
CA LEU A 122 3.10 13.03 -6.13
C LEU A 122 3.60 12.58 -4.76
N LEU A 123 3.03 13.11 -3.69
CA LEU A 123 3.34 12.71 -2.33
C LEU A 123 2.99 11.23 -2.10
N THR A 124 1.79 10.80 -2.49
CA THR A 124 1.35 9.42 -2.35
C THR A 124 2.20 8.47 -3.19
N PHE A 125 2.57 8.84 -4.41
CA PHE A 125 3.47 8.03 -5.24
C PHE A 125 4.84 7.83 -4.56
N THR A 126 5.42 8.91 -4.02
CA THR A 126 6.69 8.85 -3.29
C THR A 126 6.57 8.00 -2.02
N ALA A 127 5.46 8.14 -1.29
CA ALA A 127 5.18 7.35 -0.10
C ALA A 127 5.10 5.85 -0.42
N TYR A 128 4.41 5.45 -1.49
CA TYR A 128 4.35 4.05 -1.91
C TYR A 128 5.71 3.47 -2.31
N ALA A 129 6.57 4.27 -2.94
CA ALA A 129 7.94 3.85 -3.23
C ALA A 129 8.76 3.63 -1.94
N LEU A 130 8.63 4.55 -0.97
CA LEU A 130 9.30 4.46 0.33
C LEU A 130 8.78 3.28 1.17
N ASP A 131 7.47 3.05 1.18
CA ASP A 131 6.84 1.92 1.89
C ASP A 131 7.30 0.58 1.31
N GLY A 132 7.43 0.48 -0.02
CA GLY A 132 7.99 -0.70 -0.69
C GLY A 132 9.44 -0.97 -0.28
N PHE A 133 10.26 0.07 -0.18
CA PHE A 133 11.64 -0.04 0.31
C PHE A 133 11.67 -0.45 1.79
N ALA A 134 10.83 0.16 2.64
CA ALA A 134 10.72 -0.17 4.04
C ALA A 134 10.35 -1.65 4.25
N TYR A 135 9.38 -2.18 3.49
CA TYR A 135 9.03 -3.60 3.55
C TYR A 135 10.15 -4.53 3.07
N ALA A 136 10.93 -4.14 2.07
CA ALA A 136 12.09 -4.93 1.63
C ALA A 136 13.17 -5.01 2.72
N VAL A 137 13.47 -3.88 3.37
CA VAL A 137 14.43 -3.81 4.49
C VAL A 137 13.91 -4.57 5.71
N GLU A 138 12.62 -4.46 6.03
CA GLU A 138 11.98 -5.19 7.12
C GLU A 138 12.02 -6.71 6.87
N ALA A 139 11.74 -7.16 5.65
CA ALA A 139 11.83 -8.56 5.29
C ALA A 139 13.25 -9.12 5.42
N HIS A 140 14.27 -8.36 5.02
CA HIS A 140 15.68 -8.74 5.17
C HIS A 140 16.12 -8.75 6.65
N SER A 141 15.72 -7.73 7.42
CA SER A 141 16.03 -7.62 8.84
C SER A 141 15.34 -8.71 9.66
N GLY A 142 14.10 -9.06 9.31
CA GLY A 142 13.35 -10.15 9.93
C GLY A 142 13.96 -11.54 9.66
N GLN A 143 14.59 -11.74 8.50
CA GLN A 143 15.35 -12.97 8.22
C GLN A 143 16.61 -13.06 9.09
N ALA A 144 17.37 -11.98 9.19
CA ALA A 144 18.59 -11.92 9.99
C ALA A 144 18.30 -12.08 11.50
N TYR A 145 17.25 -11.41 12.01
CA TYR A 145 16.83 -11.55 13.41
C TYR A 145 16.28 -12.96 13.71
N GLY A 146 15.56 -13.57 12.77
CA GLY A 146 15.05 -14.94 12.90
C GLY A 146 16.12 -16.03 12.88
N ALA A 147 17.28 -15.77 12.28
CA ALA A 147 18.41 -16.71 12.19
C ALA A 147 19.33 -16.72 13.43
N ARG A 148 19.15 -15.78 14.39
CA ARG A 148 20.00 -15.60 15.60
C ARG A 148 21.50 -15.38 15.34
N ASP A 149 21.90 -15.06 14.12
CA ASP A 149 23.29 -14.69 13.78
C ASP A 149 23.46 -13.16 13.84
N GLY A 150 24.04 -12.66 14.93
CA GLY A 150 24.23 -11.23 15.18
C GLY A 150 25.20 -10.51 14.25
N SER A 151 25.98 -11.23 13.45
CA SER A 151 26.96 -10.67 12.51
C SER A 151 26.33 -10.12 11.22
N GLN A 152 25.29 -10.75 10.67
CA GLN A 152 24.59 -10.27 9.47
C GLN A 152 23.72 -9.03 9.74
N LEU A 153 23.24 -8.86 10.96
CA LEU A 153 22.40 -7.72 11.35
C LEU A 153 23.20 -6.39 11.30
N LEU A 154 24.49 -6.42 11.66
CA LEU A 154 25.38 -5.27 11.63
C LEU A 154 25.80 -4.88 10.21
N ASP A 155 25.93 -5.85 9.30
CA ASP A 155 26.27 -5.58 7.90
C ASP A 155 25.08 -5.00 7.13
N VAL A 156 23.85 -5.47 7.39
CA VAL A 156 22.63 -4.86 6.83
C VAL A 156 22.40 -3.45 7.37
N TRP A 157 22.64 -3.23 8.67
CA TRP A 157 22.52 -1.90 9.28
C TRP A 157 23.56 -0.92 8.73
N ARG A 158 24.81 -1.35 8.53
CA ARG A 158 25.86 -0.53 7.90
C ARG A 158 25.62 -0.28 6.41
N ALA A 159 24.98 -1.20 5.69
CA ALA A 159 24.60 -0.99 4.29
C ALA A 159 23.38 -0.07 4.13
N SER A 160 22.51 -0.01 5.14
CA SER A 160 21.27 0.78 5.12
C SER A 160 21.49 2.27 5.41
N VAL A 161 22.57 2.65 6.08
CA VAL A 161 22.76 4.02 6.60
C VAL A 161 23.40 5.02 5.60
N PRO A 162 24.39 4.70 4.73
CA PRO A 162 25.07 5.81 4.01
C PRO A 162 24.63 6.27 2.60
N PRO A 163 23.86 5.59 1.71
CA PRO A 163 23.49 6.29 0.45
C PRO A 163 22.10 6.02 -0.16
N VAL A 164 21.14 5.40 0.53
CA VAL A 164 19.80 5.18 -0.08
C VAL A 164 18.92 6.43 -0.01
N GLY A 165 19.07 7.22 1.05
CA GLY A 165 18.38 8.52 1.19
C GLY A 165 18.81 9.51 0.11
N ASP A 166 20.09 9.52 -0.25
CA ASP A 166 20.63 10.48 -1.21
C ASP A 166 20.20 10.13 -2.66
N ARG A 167 20.43 8.89 -3.10
CA ARG A 167 20.18 8.49 -4.50
C ARG A 167 18.70 8.43 -4.88
N SER A 168 17.81 8.05 -3.97
CA SER A 168 16.37 7.99 -4.28
C SER A 168 15.77 9.40 -4.43
N VAL A 169 16.26 10.36 -3.62
CA VAL A 169 15.85 11.76 -3.71
C VAL A 169 16.43 12.43 -4.95
N THR A 170 17.66 12.11 -5.37
CA THR A 170 18.24 12.66 -6.61
C THR A 170 17.56 12.14 -7.87
N VAL A 171 17.21 10.85 -7.92
CA VAL A 171 16.53 10.25 -9.08
C VAL A 171 15.12 10.80 -9.23
N PHE A 172 14.38 10.94 -8.12
CA PHE A 172 13.05 11.51 -8.14
C PHE A 172 13.06 13.02 -8.46
N GLY A 173 14.01 13.77 -7.88
CA GLY A 173 14.23 15.17 -8.20
C GLY A 173 14.65 15.40 -9.66
N GLY A 174 15.47 14.51 -10.23
CA GLY A 174 15.89 14.56 -11.64
C GLY A 174 14.75 14.28 -12.62
N LEU A 175 13.91 13.27 -12.33
CA LEU A 175 12.72 12.98 -13.13
C LEU A 175 11.69 14.12 -13.06
N PHE A 176 11.52 14.74 -11.89
CA PHE A 176 10.58 15.83 -11.72
C PHE A 176 11.05 17.14 -12.36
N ALA A 177 12.34 17.47 -12.26
CA ALA A 177 12.94 18.61 -12.96
C ALA A 177 12.89 18.43 -14.48
N GLY A 178 13.09 17.21 -14.98
CA GLY A 178 13.00 16.91 -16.42
C GLY A 178 11.59 16.95 -16.98
N TRP A 179 10.58 16.52 -16.22
CA TRP A 179 9.19 16.50 -16.69
C TRP A 179 8.46 17.84 -16.49
N GLY A 180 8.74 18.53 -15.37
CA GLY A 180 8.12 19.81 -15.03
C GLY A 180 8.61 20.99 -15.87
N THR A 181 9.86 20.96 -16.35
CA THR A 181 10.40 22.03 -17.22
C THR A 181 9.88 21.93 -18.66
N HIS A 182 9.60 20.73 -19.17
CA HIS A 182 9.14 20.57 -20.54
C HIS A 182 7.66 20.89 -20.77
N HIS A 183 6.78 20.73 -19.76
CA HIS A 183 5.34 21.03 -19.92
C HIS A 183 4.97 22.44 -19.42
N CYS A 184 5.57 22.95 -18.34
CA CYS A 184 5.24 24.30 -17.85
C CYS A 184 5.80 25.44 -18.72
N VAL A 185 6.93 25.23 -19.40
CA VAL A 185 7.57 26.30 -20.19
C VAL A 185 6.84 26.50 -21.53
N THR A 186 6.29 25.45 -22.13
CA THR A 186 5.54 25.57 -23.38
C THR A 186 4.20 26.29 -23.21
N ASP A 187 3.51 26.10 -22.08
CA ASP A 187 2.20 26.72 -21.82
C ASP A 187 2.30 28.19 -21.40
N VAL A 188 3.44 28.62 -20.81
CA VAL A 188 3.66 30.02 -20.41
C VAL A 188 4.24 30.88 -21.54
N VAL A 189 4.97 30.28 -22.48
CA VAL A 189 5.65 31.02 -23.57
C VAL A 189 4.78 31.18 -24.83
N ASN A 190 3.71 30.40 -25.01
CA ASN A 190 2.84 30.53 -26.19
C ASN A 190 1.33 30.40 -25.87
N PRO A 191 0.70 31.44 -25.30
CA PRO A 191 -0.74 31.44 -25.03
C PRO A 191 -1.62 31.51 -26.30
N ASP A 192 -1.05 31.73 -27.49
CA ASP A 192 -1.81 31.99 -28.73
C ASP A 192 -1.98 30.78 -29.67
N SER A 193 -1.46 29.59 -29.33
CA SER A 193 -1.62 28.39 -30.18
C SER A 193 -2.92 27.59 -29.94
N ALA A 194 -3.72 27.97 -28.94
CA ALA A 194 -4.98 27.30 -28.60
C ALA A 194 -6.24 27.95 -29.23
N ALA A 195 -6.06 28.98 -30.08
CA ALA A 195 -7.15 29.73 -30.71
C ALA A 195 -7.19 29.60 -32.25
N GLY A 196 -6.77 28.44 -32.79
CA GLY A 196 -6.89 28.09 -34.22
C GLY A 196 -7.65 26.80 -34.42
#